data_AF-A0A923L7Q8-F1
#
_entry.id   AF-A0A923L7Q8-F1
#
_cell.length_a   1.000
_cell.length_b   1.000
_cell.length_c   1.000
_cell.angle_alpha   90.00
_cell.angle_beta   90.00
_cell.angle_gamma   90.00
#
_symmetry.space_group_name_H-M   'P 1'
#
loop_
_entity.id
_entity.type
_entity.pdbx_description
1 polymer ?
#
loop_
_entity_poly.entity_id
_entity_poly.type
_entity_poly.pdbx_seq_one_letter_code
_entity_poly.pdbx_strand_id
1 'polypeptide(L)'
;MQYGTVITGVLHRKVNRFIAEVIIDGVMEHVHIKNTSRLKELLVPGAEVVMELSTNPNRKTKFSLIAVWKYSRLVNIDSQAPNRIVLEAIRKGRMKELGKVDVLKREVSYGASRFDFYYEKGSEKGFIEVKGVTLEER
;
A
#
# COMPACT_ATOMS: atom_id res chain seq x y z
N MET A 1 -4.36 -8.24 -7.20
CA MET A 1 -4.39 -8.14 -5.73
C MET A 1 -5.80 -7.73 -5.37
N GLN A 2 -6.35 -8.26 -4.29
CA GLN A 2 -7.66 -7.88 -3.80
C GLN A 2 -7.57 -7.67 -2.30
N TYR A 3 -8.16 -6.57 -1.82
CA TYR A 3 -8.34 -6.37 -0.38
C TYR A 3 -9.45 -7.29 0.13
N GLY A 4 -9.41 -7.60 1.44
CA GLY A 4 -10.50 -8.32 2.09
C GLY A 4 -11.75 -7.45 2.26
N THR A 5 -12.45 -7.63 3.37
CA THR A 5 -13.59 -6.77 3.72
C THR A 5 -13.12 -5.32 3.89
N VAL A 6 -13.70 -4.42 3.11
CA VAL A 6 -13.44 -2.98 3.19
C VAL A 6 -14.63 -2.24 3.78
N ILE A 7 -14.34 -1.20 4.56
CA ILE A 7 -15.31 -0.31 5.18
C ILE A 7 -14.83 1.13 5.02
N THR A 8 -15.77 2.07 4.97
CA THR A 8 -15.49 3.51 4.91
C THR A 8 -15.63 4.16 6.28
N GLY A 9 -15.04 5.33 6.44
CA GLY A 9 -15.17 6.15 7.64
C GLY A 9 -14.68 7.56 7.40
N VAL A 10 -14.76 8.40 8.42
CA VAL A 10 -14.31 9.80 8.35
C VAL A 10 -13.09 9.99 9.23
N LEU A 11 -11.99 10.44 8.63
CA LEU A 11 -10.76 10.70 9.37
C LEU A 11 -10.98 11.82 10.38
N HIS A 12 -10.76 11.55 11.66
CA HIS A 12 -10.74 12.58 12.68
C HIS A 12 -9.37 13.26 12.72
N ARG A 13 -8.30 12.48 12.91
CA ARG A 13 -6.91 12.96 12.86
C ARG A 13 -5.89 11.84 12.68
N LYS A 14 -4.70 12.21 12.20
CA LYS A 14 -3.51 11.35 12.24
C LYS A 14 -2.82 11.53 13.60
N VAL A 15 -2.76 10.47 14.42
CA VAL A 15 -2.17 10.51 15.77
C VAL A 15 -0.65 10.43 15.69
N ASN A 16 -0.13 9.50 14.89
CA ASN A 16 1.30 9.35 14.61
C ASN A 16 1.52 8.66 13.26
N ARG A 17 2.75 8.24 12.94
CA ARG A 17 3.08 7.61 11.65
C ARG A 17 2.42 6.23 11.42
N PHE A 18 1.79 5.64 12.44
CA PHE A 18 1.19 4.30 12.38
C PHE A 18 -0.27 4.25 12.81
N ILE A 19 -0.79 5.30 13.45
CA ILE A 19 -2.14 5.33 14.03
C ILE A 19 -2.88 6.59 13.58
N ALA A 20 -4.13 6.40 13.16
CA ALA A 20 -5.11 7.44 12.94
C ALA A 20 -6.37 7.15 13.78
N GLU A 21 -7.12 8.21 14.09
CA GLU A 21 -8.46 8.14 14.64
C GLU A 21 -9.46 8.36 13.51
N VAL A 22 -10.40 7.42 13.37
CA VAL A 22 -11.43 7.43 12.32
C VAL A 22 -12.78 7.19 12.96
N ILE A 23 -13.79 7.92 12.52
CA ILE A 23 -15.18 7.71 12.92
C ILE A 23 -15.79 6.66 11.98
N ILE A 24 -16.24 5.55 12.52
CA ILE A 24 -16.86 4.41 11.81
C ILE A 24 -18.21 4.17 12.48
N ASP A 25 -19.30 4.26 11.72
CA ASP A 25 -20.67 4.11 12.25
C ASP A 25 -20.95 4.93 13.53
N GLY A 26 -20.40 6.15 13.58
CA GLY A 26 -20.54 7.07 14.72
C GLY A 26 -19.58 6.82 15.90
N VAL A 27 -18.74 5.78 15.85
CA VAL A 27 -17.78 5.43 16.92
C VAL A 27 -16.36 5.81 16.50
N MET A 28 -15.60 6.41 17.42
CA MET A 28 -14.18 6.71 17.20
C MET A 28 -13.32 5.46 17.39
N GLU A 29 -12.58 5.09 16.36
CA GLU A 29 -11.73 3.89 16.32
C GLU A 29 -10.27 4.23 16.04
N HIS A 30 -9.35 3.47 16.63
CA HIS A 30 -7.92 3.53 16.32
C HIS A 30 -7.60 2.59 15.17
N VAL A 31 -7.08 3.16 14.08
CA VAL A 31 -6.81 2.42 12.85
C VAL A 31 -5.33 2.48 12.49
N HIS A 32 -4.81 1.38 11.96
CA HIS A 32 -3.42 1.33 11.55
C HIS A 32 -3.20 2.02 10.20
N ILE A 33 -2.14 2.81 10.08
CA ILE A 33 -1.72 3.43 8.81
C ILE A 33 -0.65 2.54 8.18
N LYS A 34 -0.95 1.94 7.03
CA LYS A 34 -0.01 1.10 6.23
C LYS A 34 0.98 1.94 5.41
N ASN A 35 1.34 3.13 5.88
CA ASN A 35 2.19 4.08 5.17
C ASN A 35 2.88 5.03 6.14
N THR A 36 4.21 5.02 6.12
CA THR A 36 5.04 5.81 7.04
C THR A 36 5.30 7.23 6.56
N SER A 37 4.88 7.59 5.34
CA SER A 37 5.05 8.93 4.81
C SER A 37 4.13 9.94 5.51
N ARG A 38 4.32 11.22 5.18
CA ARG A 38 3.63 12.31 5.88
C ARG A 38 2.14 12.34 5.53
N LEU A 39 1.77 12.08 4.26
CA LEU A 39 0.39 12.08 3.76
C LEU A 39 -0.38 13.36 4.15
N LYS A 40 0.28 14.53 4.18
CA LYS A 40 -0.28 15.75 4.78
C LYS A 40 -1.48 16.28 4.01
N GLU A 41 -1.43 16.15 2.70
CA GLU A 41 -2.41 16.58 1.73
C GLU A 41 -3.54 15.55 1.52
N LEU A 42 -3.40 14.36 2.09
CA LEU A 42 -4.34 13.25 1.95
C LEU A 42 -5.08 12.96 3.26
N LEU A 43 -4.36 12.86 4.38
CA LEU A 43 -4.91 12.56 5.70
C LEU A 43 -5.27 13.86 6.44
N VAL A 44 -6.22 14.61 5.90
CA VAL A 44 -6.79 15.81 6.51
C VAL A 44 -8.06 15.49 7.31
N PRO A 45 -8.32 16.14 8.46
CA PRO A 45 -9.56 15.96 9.21
C PRO A 45 -10.80 16.12 8.31
N GLY A 46 -11.76 15.21 8.45
CA GLY A 46 -12.97 15.17 7.62
C GLY A 46 -12.83 14.38 6.32
N ALA A 47 -11.63 13.95 5.93
CA ALA A 47 -11.44 13.13 4.73
C ALA A 47 -12.16 11.78 4.86
N GLU A 48 -12.88 11.39 3.81
CA GLU A 48 -13.45 10.04 3.71
C GLU A 48 -12.32 9.04 3.42
N VAL A 49 -12.20 8.02 4.26
CA VAL A 49 -11.14 7.02 4.20
C VAL A 49 -11.72 5.64 4.00
N VAL A 50 -10.95 4.78 3.33
CA VAL A 50 -11.26 3.37 3.13
C VAL A 50 -10.29 2.55 3.96
N MET A 51 -10.82 1.58 4.68
CA MET A 51 -10.07 0.72 5.58
C MET A 51 -10.35 -0.75 5.28
N GLU A 52 -9.33 -1.58 5.43
CA GLU A 52 -9.45 -3.03 5.40
C GLU A 52 -9.61 -3.57 6.82
N LEU A 53 -10.61 -4.42 7.03
CA LEU A 53 -10.78 -5.20 8.25
C LEU A 53 -9.71 -6.30 8.29
N SER A 54 -8.99 -6.40 9.41
CA SER A 54 -8.03 -7.48 9.58
C SER A 54 -8.68 -8.74 10.11
N THR A 55 -8.26 -9.87 9.55
CA THR A 55 -8.61 -11.22 9.99
C THR A 55 -7.66 -11.79 11.04
N ASN A 56 -6.58 -11.07 11.41
CA ASN A 56 -5.61 -11.56 12.38
C ASN A 56 -6.04 -11.20 13.82
N PRO A 57 -6.41 -12.20 14.65
CA PRO A 57 -6.92 -11.96 16.00
C PRO A 57 -5.88 -11.34 16.95
N ASN A 58 -4.59 -11.44 16.65
CA ASN A 58 -3.51 -10.92 17.49
C ASN A 58 -3.20 -9.43 17.23
N ARG A 59 -3.93 -8.76 16.31
CA ARG A 59 -3.68 -7.35 16.02
C ARG A 59 -4.28 -6.44 17.09
N LYS A 60 -3.52 -5.42 17.47
CA LYS A 60 -3.97 -4.35 18.37
C LYS A 60 -5.08 -3.47 17.79
N THR A 61 -5.09 -3.28 16.47
CA THR A 61 -6.12 -2.50 15.75
C THR A 61 -6.91 -3.41 14.83
N LYS A 62 -8.23 -3.24 14.77
CA LYS A 62 -9.11 -4.03 13.89
C LYS A 62 -8.93 -3.66 12.42
N PHE A 63 -8.69 -2.38 12.15
CA PHE A 63 -8.67 -1.83 10.80
C PHE A 63 -7.28 -1.39 10.37
N SER A 64 -7.09 -1.33 9.05
CA SER A 64 -5.93 -0.71 8.41
C SER A 64 -6.40 0.25 7.33
N LEU A 65 -5.95 1.49 7.38
CA LEU A 65 -6.25 2.51 6.39
C LEU A 65 -5.48 2.20 5.09
N ILE A 66 -6.22 2.04 3.99
CA ILE A 66 -5.70 1.59 2.68
C ILE A 66 -5.88 2.62 1.57
N ALA A 67 -6.89 3.49 1.68
CA ALA A 67 -7.12 4.54 0.70
C ALA A 67 -7.84 5.73 1.35
N VAL A 68 -7.84 6.85 0.64
CA VAL A 68 -8.50 8.10 1.05
C VAL A 68 -9.03 8.81 -0.17
N TRP A 69 -10.22 9.39 -0.04
CA TRP A 69 -10.81 10.23 -1.06
C TRP A 69 -10.22 11.63 -0.99
N LYS A 70 -9.67 12.08 -2.10
CA LYS A 70 -9.26 13.47 -2.34
C LYS A 70 -10.16 14.01 -3.44
N TYR A 71 -11.14 14.83 -3.09
CA TYR A 71 -12.22 15.23 -3.99
C TYR A 71 -12.93 14.00 -4.57
N SER A 72 -13.04 13.87 -5.89
CA SER A 72 -13.64 12.72 -6.58
C SER A 72 -12.65 11.57 -6.86
N ARG A 73 -11.43 11.63 -6.32
CA ARG A 73 -10.38 10.64 -6.61
C ARG A 73 -10.09 9.78 -5.39
N LEU A 74 -10.13 8.47 -5.57
CA LEU A 74 -9.67 7.53 -4.57
C LEU A 74 -8.17 7.33 -4.71
N VAL A 75 -7.41 7.70 -3.68
CA VAL A 75 -5.95 7.54 -3.64
C VAL A 75 -5.63 6.35 -2.77
N ASN A 76 -5.04 5.30 -3.35
CA ASN A 76 -4.49 4.19 -2.57
C ASN A 76 -3.26 4.69 -1.82
N ILE A 77 -3.24 4.51 -0.50
CA ILE A 77 -2.12 4.92 0.34
C ILE A 77 -1.44 3.74 1.02
N ASP A 78 -1.85 2.51 0.75
CA ASP A 78 -1.16 1.31 1.22
C ASP A 78 0.20 1.19 0.52
N SER A 79 1.29 1.49 1.22
CA SER A 79 2.63 1.51 0.62
C SER A 79 3.12 0.12 0.23
N GLN A 80 2.43 -0.95 0.65
CA GLN A 80 2.75 -2.34 0.27
C GLN A 80 2.00 -2.80 -0.98
N ALA A 81 0.99 -2.06 -1.43
CA ALA A 81 0.20 -2.43 -2.60
C ALA A 81 1.02 -2.45 -3.92
N PRO A 82 1.90 -1.46 -4.21
CA PRO A 82 2.68 -1.43 -5.44
C PRO A 82 3.51 -2.71 -5.65
N ASN A 83 4.27 -3.14 -4.63
CA ASN A 83 5.09 -4.35 -4.72
C ASN A 83 4.23 -5.60 -4.97
N ARG A 84 3.06 -5.70 -4.34
CA ARG A 84 2.14 -6.83 -4.57
C ARG A 84 1.57 -6.86 -5.98
N ILE A 85 1.21 -5.70 -6.52
CA ILE A 85 0.70 -5.56 -7.89
C ILE A 85 1.78 -5.91 -8.90
N VAL A 86 3.00 -5.38 -8.73
CA VAL A 86 4.14 -5.69 -9.60
C VAL A 86 4.50 -7.17 -9.57
N LEU A 87 4.58 -7.77 -8.37
CA LEU A 87 4.81 -9.21 -8.23
C LEU A 87 3.78 -10.05 -8.99
N GLU A 88 2.50 -9.71 -8.88
CA GLU A 88 1.44 -10.40 -9.61
C GLU A 88 1.55 -10.19 -11.11
N ALA A 89 1.85 -8.97 -11.56
CA ALA A 89 2.01 -8.66 -12.97
C ALA A 89 3.17 -9.44 -13.61
N ILE A 90 4.33 -9.51 -12.94
CA ILE A 90 5.48 -10.29 -13.40
C ILE A 90 5.15 -11.78 -13.49
N ARG A 91 4.56 -12.34 -12.42
CA ARG A 91 4.19 -13.77 -12.39
C ARG A 91 3.18 -14.15 -13.47
N LYS A 92 2.28 -13.24 -13.83
CA LYS A 92 1.28 -13.44 -14.89
C LYS A 92 1.81 -13.05 -16.28
N GLY A 93 3.07 -12.63 -16.42
CA GLY A 93 3.64 -12.19 -17.68
C GLY A 93 2.96 -10.94 -18.27
N ARG A 94 2.34 -10.10 -17.42
CA ARG A 94 1.57 -8.91 -17.83
C ARG A 94 2.42 -7.64 -17.97
N MET A 95 3.65 -7.65 -17.45
CA MET A 95 4.61 -6.58 -17.65
C MET A 95 5.26 -6.76 -19.03
N LYS A 96 4.92 -5.90 -20.00
CA LYS A 96 5.30 -6.12 -21.41
C LYS A 96 6.81 -6.11 -21.62
N GLU A 97 7.50 -5.24 -20.90
CA GLU A 97 8.93 -5.02 -20.94
C GLU A 97 9.71 -6.24 -20.43
N LEU A 98 9.12 -6.98 -19.48
CA LEU A 98 9.77 -8.12 -18.84
C LEU A 98 9.27 -9.46 -19.39
N GLY A 99 7.99 -9.55 -19.76
CA GLY A 99 7.31 -10.80 -20.09
C GLY A 99 7.28 -11.78 -18.90
N LYS A 100 7.35 -13.07 -19.21
CA LYS A 100 7.51 -14.13 -18.20
C LYS A 100 9.00 -14.27 -17.84
N VAL A 101 9.28 -14.40 -16.54
CA VAL A 101 10.63 -14.62 -15.99
C VAL A 101 10.78 -16.05 -15.49
N ASP A 102 12.02 -16.56 -15.48
CA ASP A 102 12.37 -17.90 -15.03
C ASP A 102 12.55 -17.93 -13.50
N VAL A 103 13.21 -16.89 -12.97
CA VAL A 103 13.44 -16.72 -11.53
C VAL A 103 12.90 -15.36 -11.10
N LEU A 104 12.27 -15.33 -9.93
CA LEU A 104 11.84 -14.10 -9.28
C LEU A 104 12.04 -14.21 -7.76
N LYS A 105 12.93 -13.39 -7.21
CA LYS A 105 13.20 -13.28 -5.76
C LYS A 105 12.73 -11.92 -5.26
N ARG A 106 12.31 -11.85 -4.00
CA ARG A 106 11.83 -10.62 -3.33
C ARG A 106 12.85 -10.17 -2.28
N GLU A 107 12.87 -8.88 -1.97
CA GLU A 107 13.62 -8.31 -0.83
C GLU A 107 15.11 -8.69 -0.88
N VAL A 108 15.74 -8.53 -2.05
CA VAL A 108 17.09 -9.03 -2.31
C VAL A 108 18.13 -8.00 -1.91
N SER A 109 19.04 -8.39 -1.02
CA SER A 109 20.18 -7.56 -0.61
C SER A 109 21.24 -7.51 -1.70
N TYR A 110 21.78 -6.32 -1.98
CA TYR A 110 22.93 -6.10 -2.85
C TYR A 110 23.81 -4.98 -2.27
N GLY A 111 25.03 -5.33 -1.84
CA GLY A 111 25.86 -4.43 -1.05
C GLY A 111 25.15 -3.98 0.23
N ALA A 112 25.08 -2.67 0.45
CA ALA A 112 24.39 -2.06 1.59
C ALA A 112 22.90 -1.75 1.33
N SER A 113 22.37 -2.10 0.16
CA SER A 113 20.98 -1.82 -0.25
C SER A 113 20.14 -3.09 -0.34
N ARG A 114 18.82 -2.91 -0.38
CA ARG A 114 17.86 -3.98 -0.63
C ARG A 114 16.92 -3.53 -1.76
N PHE A 115 16.80 -4.36 -2.78
CA PHE A 115 15.88 -4.17 -3.90
C PHE A 115 14.60 -4.96 -3.68
N ASP A 116 13.49 -4.46 -4.21
CA ASP A 116 12.19 -5.12 -4.09
C ASP A 116 12.19 -6.50 -4.78
N PHE A 117 12.79 -6.60 -5.97
CA PHE A 117 12.89 -7.85 -6.72
C PHE A 117 14.23 -8.05 -7.43
N TYR A 118 14.57 -9.32 -7.64
CA TYR A 118 15.58 -9.79 -8.58
C TYR A 118 14.93 -10.77 -9.55
N TYR A 119 15.30 -10.70 -10.85
CA TYR A 119 14.79 -11.60 -11.87
C TYR A 119 15.90 -12.22 -12.73
N GLU A 120 15.58 -13.38 -13.32
CA GLU A 120 16.35 -14.01 -14.40
C GLU A 120 15.40 -14.41 -15.53
N LYS A 121 15.83 -14.20 -16.77
CA LYS A 121 15.10 -14.54 -17.99
C LYS A 121 16.10 -14.88 -19.10
N GLY A 122 16.29 -16.16 -19.39
CA GLY A 122 17.34 -16.60 -20.31
C GLY A 122 18.72 -16.10 -19.87
N SER A 123 19.40 -15.32 -20.70
CA SER A 123 20.70 -14.70 -20.37
C SER A 123 20.58 -13.36 -19.63
N GLU A 124 19.38 -12.79 -19.52
CA GLU A 124 19.14 -11.51 -18.85
C GLU A 124 18.87 -11.72 -17.36
N LYS A 125 19.45 -10.84 -16.54
CA LYS A 125 19.17 -10.76 -15.11
C LYS A 125 19.24 -9.33 -14.64
N GLY A 126 18.49 -9.01 -13.59
CA GLY A 126 18.48 -7.66 -13.07
C GLY A 126 17.72 -7.51 -11.78
N PHE A 127 17.76 -6.29 -11.25
CA PHE A 127 17.00 -5.87 -10.09
C PHE A 127 15.84 -4.97 -10.52
N ILE A 128 14.76 -4.99 -9.75
CA ILE A 128 13.60 -4.12 -9.92
C ILE A 128 13.35 -3.42 -8.59
N GLU A 129 13.24 -2.11 -8.65
CA GLU A 129 12.82 -1.24 -7.55
C GLU A 129 11.46 -0.64 -7.91
N VAL A 130 10.49 -0.79 -7.01
CA VAL A 130 9.12 -0.34 -7.18
C VAL A 130 8.88 0.91 -6.35
N LYS A 131 8.36 1.96 -6.98
CA LYS A 131 8.02 3.21 -6.30
C LYS A 131 6.51 3.46 -6.42
N GLY A 132 5.85 3.64 -5.28
CA GLY A 132 4.48 4.15 -5.23
C GLY A 132 4.48 5.68 -5.33
N VAL A 133 3.71 6.23 -6.27
CA VAL A 133 3.61 7.68 -6.50
C VAL A 133 2.17 8.11 -6.25
N THR A 134 1.97 8.92 -5.20
CA THR A 134 0.66 9.44 -4.80
C THR A 134 0.62 10.96 -4.71
N LEU A 135 1.77 11.63 -4.77
CA LEU A 135 1.85 13.09 -4.77
C LEU A 135 1.34 13.63 -6.10
N GLU A 136 0.48 14.63 -6.02
CA GLU A 136 -0.11 15.32 -7.16
C GLU A 136 -0.02 16.82 -6.91
N GLU A 137 0.53 17.56 -7.87
CA GLU A 137 0.49 19.03 -7.92
C GLU A 137 -0.70 19.45 -8.80
N ARG A 138 -1.70 20.10 -8.19
CA ARG A 138 -2.83 20.75 -8.86
C ARG A 138 -3.23 22.00 -8.10
#